data_AF-A0A5M9WQX6-F1
#
_entry.id   AF-A0A5M9WQX6-F1
#
_cell.length_a   1.000
_cell.length_b   1.000
_cell.length_c   1.000
_cell.angle_alpha   90.00
_cell.angle_beta   90.00
_cell.angle_gamma   90.00
#
_symmetry.space_group_name_H-M   'P 1'
#
loop_
_entity.id
_entity.type
_entity.pdbx_description
1 polymer ?
#
loop_
_entity_poly.entity_id
_entity_poly.type
_entity_poly.pdbx_seq_one_letter_code
_entity_poly.pdbx_strand_id
1 'polypeptide(L)'
;MTSKEIFSLDVREVLDYIEHGDILKRPYLPFADGVAVDGAASEAPNPFTNLEEALIFYQDEDVEPPFYFLLDITADASGDIPPASGEEQRSLAQAFILYEEEQDFYGIMKNKLEGMVDELRLKPDQLNHLADIISGDLFQIARARLLCKEPHPYFESMFNVYKNQGMPVGWIGSESASEGRFVIYRRS
;
A
#
# COMPACT_ATOMS: atom_id res chain seq x y z
N MET A 1 -17.82 -2.90 19.09
CA MET A 1 -17.81 -2.29 17.75
C MET A 1 -17.51 -0.81 17.88
N THR A 2 -16.24 -0.51 17.70
CA THR A 2 -15.67 0.81 17.56
C THR A 2 -16.25 1.47 16.30
N SER A 3 -16.73 2.70 16.43
CA SER A 3 -17.28 3.43 15.29
C SER A 3 -16.17 4.11 14.50
N LYS A 4 -16.16 3.98 13.16
CA LYS A 4 -15.21 4.71 12.31
C LYS A 4 -15.36 6.24 12.36
N GLU A 5 -16.50 6.75 12.83
CA GLU A 5 -16.78 8.18 12.91
C GLU A 5 -15.90 8.93 13.93
N ILE A 6 -15.20 8.20 14.81
CA ILE A 6 -14.23 8.79 15.74
C ILE A 6 -12.94 9.24 15.04
N PHE A 7 -12.66 8.74 13.83
CA PHE A 7 -11.45 9.07 13.09
C PHE A 7 -11.65 10.31 12.21
N SER A 8 -10.55 11.00 11.90
CA SER A 8 -10.56 12.13 10.96
C SER A 8 -11.04 11.68 9.58
N LEU A 9 -11.47 12.64 8.75
CA LEU A 9 -11.92 12.35 7.38
C LEU A 9 -10.81 11.69 6.55
N ASP A 10 -9.55 12.10 6.76
CA ASP A 10 -8.40 11.58 6.02
C ASP A 10 -8.12 10.11 6.35
N VAL A 11 -8.27 9.72 7.63
CA VAL A 11 -8.17 8.31 8.03
C VAL A 11 -9.37 7.53 7.49
N ARG A 12 -10.57 8.12 7.56
CA ARG A 12 -11.80 7.49 7.04
C ARG A 12 -11.74 7.23 5.53
N GLU A 13 -11.07 8.05 4.73
CA GLU A 13 -10.86 7.75 3.30
C GLU A 13 -10.19 6.38 3.10
N VAL A 14 -9.19 6.05 3.92
CA VAL A 14 -8.49 4.76 3.85
C VAL A 14 -9.37 3.63 4.35
N LEU A 15 -10.10 3.85 5.46
CA LEU A 15 -11.04 2.86 6.00
C LEU A 15 -12.18 2.55 5.01
N ASP A 16 -12.75 3.57 4.39
CA ASP A 16 -13.78 3.43 3.36
C ASP A 16 -13.22 2.71 2.12
N TYR A 17 -11.95 2.93 1.79
CA TYR A 17 -11.27 2.18 0.73
C TYR A 17 -11.08 0.69 1.10
N ILE A 18 -10.67 0.39 2.33
CA ILE A 18 -10.59 -0.98 2.85
C ILE A 18 -11.96 -1.65 2.76
N GLU A 19 -13.04 -0.98 3.17
CA GLU A 19 -14.39 -1.55 3.15
C GLU A 19 -14.94 -1.70 1.73
N HIS A 20 -14.81 -0.67 0.90
CA HIS A 20 -15.59 -0.55 -0.35
C HIS A 20 -14.75 -0.33 -1.61
N GLY A 21 -13.47 0.02 -1.47
CA GLY A 21 -12.56 0.25 -2.58
C GLY A 21 -12.33 -0.98 -3.44
N ASP A 22 -12.24 -0.77 -4.74
CA ASP A 22 -11.86 -1.79 -5.71
C ASP A 22 -10.35 -1.99 -5.72
N ILE A 23 -9.88 -3.23 -5.84
CA ILE A 23 -8.45 -3.54 -5.90
C ILE A 23 -8.21 -4.45 -7.10
N LEU A 24 -7.23 -4.09 -7.95
CA LEU A 24 -6.81 -4.85 -9.13
C LEU A 24 -7.95 -5.23 -10.11
N LYS A 25 -9.09 -4.53 -10.06
CA LYS A 25 -10.27 -4.83 -10.90
C LYS A 25 -10.11 -4.36 -12.34
N ARG A 26 -9.23 -3.39 -12.59
CA ARG A 26 -8.99 -2.79 -13.91
C ARG A 26 -7.49 -2.50 -14.10
N PRO A 27 -7.05 -2.21 -15.32
CA PRO A 27 -5.66 -1.83 -15.58
C PRO A 27 -5.22 -0.61 -14.75
N TYR A 28 -3.94 -0.57 -14.42
CA TYR A 28 -3.35 0.55 -13.70
C TYR A 28 -3.45 1.84 -14.52
N LEU A 29 -3.96 2.91 -13.91
CA LEU A 29 -4.03 4.23 -14.51
C LEU A 29 -2.90 5.09 -13.92
N PRO A 30 -1.76 5.24 -14.61
CA PRO A 30 -0.67 6.04 -14.09
C PRO A 30 -1.14 7.48 -13.90
N PHE A 31 -0.82 8.04 -12.74
CA PHE A 31 -1.12 9.44 -12.45
C PHE A 31 -0.26 10.32 -13.36
N ALA A 32 -0.89 11.20 -14.13
CA ALA A 32 -0.20 12.17 -14.98
C ALA A 32 0.23 13.39 -14.17
N ASP A 33 0.96 13.20 -13.06
CA ASP A 33 1.57 14.33 -12.36
C ASP A 33 2.85 14.76 -13.09
N GLY A 34 2.64 15.56 -14.15
CA GLY A 34 3.06 16.97 -14.11
C GLY A 34 4.52 17.35 -13.89
N VAL A 35 5.50 16.45 -13.96
CA VAL A 35 6.91 16.85 -14.13
C VAL A 35 7.53 16.08 -15.29
N ALA A 36 7.35 16.61 -16.49
CA ALA A 36 8.30 16.37 -17.55
C ALA A 36 9.63 16.99 -17.10
N VAL A 37 10.49 16.16 -16.49
CA VAL A 37 11.90 16.50 -16.40
C VAL A 37 12.42 16.41 -17.83
N ASP A 38 12.61 17.56 -18.45
CA ASP A 38 13.27 17.70 -19.74
C ASP A 38 14.54 16.84 -19.77
N GLY A 39 14.59 15.87 -20.68
CA GLY A 39 15.83 15.18 -21.02
C GLY A 39 16.09 13.82 -20.38
N ALA A 40 15.07 13.01 -20.13
CA ALA A 40 15.13 11.57 -20.37
C ALA A 40 13.70 11.03 -20.30
N ALA A 41 13.28 10.30 -21.32
CA ALA A 41 12.20 9.35 -21.16
C ALA A 41 12.66 8.33 -20.09
N SER A 42 12.47 8.64 -18.80
CA SER A 42 12.60 7.66 -17.75
C SER A 42 11.34 6.82 -17.81
N GLU A 43 11.33 5.88 -18.76
CA GLU A 43 10.54 4.66 -18.63
C GLU A 43 10.90 4.07 -17.27
N ALA A 44 10.13 4.40 -16.22
CA ALA A 44 10.12 3.56 -15.04
C ALA A 44 9.69 2.19 -15.55
N PRO A 45 10.53 1.15 -15.43
CA PRO A 45 10.09 -0.18 -15.79
C PRO A 45 9.02 -0.49 -14.76
N ASN A 46 7.76 -0.49 -15.17
CA ASN A 46 6.70 -1.25 -14.53
C ASN A 46 6.62 -2.55 -15.33
N PRO A 47 7.58 -3.48 -15.12
CA PRO A 47 7.77 -4.62 -16.00
C PRO A 47 6.75 -5.73 -15.68
N PHE A 48 6.14 -5.67 -14.50
CA PHE A 48 5.29 -6.72 -13.98
C PHE A 48 3.86 -6.56 -14.49
N THR A 49 3.56 -7.28 -15.56
CA THR A 49 2.19 -7.60 -15.98
C THR A 49 1.76 -9.01 -15.55
N ASN A 50 2.72 -9.81 -15.06
CA ASN A 50 2.50 -11.12 -14.47
C ASN A 50 2.53 -11.00 -12.93
N LEU A 51 1.43 -11.39 -12.28
CA LEU A 51 1.29 -11.29 -10.83
C LEU A 51 2.20 -12.27 -10.07
N GLU A 52 2.43 -13.47 -10.61
CA GLU A 52 3.30 -14.46 -9.95
C GLU A 52 4.75 -13.96 -9.89
N GLU A 53 5.26 -13.39 -10.98
CA GLU A 53 6.58 -12.76 -11.02
C GLU A 53 6.66 -11.55 -10.09
N ALA A 54 5.59 -10.76 -10.02
CA ALA A 54 5.54 -9.59 -9.14
C ALA A 54 5.58 -9.96 -7.65
N LEU A 55 4.87 -11.02 -7.27
CA LEU A 55 4.89 -11.54 -5.91
C LEU A 55 6.24 -12.16 -5.54
N ILE A 56 6.91 -12.83 -6.48
CA ILE A 56 8.28 -13.32 -6.26
C ILE A 56 9.22 -12.15 -6.02
N PHE A 57 9.13 -11.10 -6.85
CA PHE A 57 9.97 -9.92 -6.69
C PHE A 57 9.70 -9.16 -5.39
N TYR A 58 8.45 -9.08 -4.94
CA TYR A 58 8.08 -8.49 -3.66
C TYR A 58 8.77 -9.16 -2.46
N GLN A 59 9.03 -10.47 -2.55
CA GLN A 59 9.64 -11.27 -1.49
C GLN A 59 11.17 -11.38 -1.61
N ASP A 60 11.77 -10.82 -2.65
CA ASP A 60 13.19 -11.00 -2.95
C ASP A 60 14.05 -10.02 -2.13
N GLU A 61 14.67 -10.52 -1.06
CA GLU A 61 15.60 -9.76 -0.21
C GLU A 61 16.93 -9.44 -0.93
N ASP A 62 17.27 -10.18 -1.98
CA ASP A 62 18.57 -10.11 -2.69
C ASP A 62 18.46 -9.34 -4.02
N VAL A 63 17.49 -8.44 -4.17
CA VAL A 63 17.30 -7.66 -5.41
C VAL A 63 18.55 -6.88 -5.82
N GLU A 64 18.92 -6.99 -7.10
CA GLU A 64 20.09 -6.31 -7.62
C GLU A 64 19.82 -4.80 -7.89
N PRO A 65 20.85 -3.93 -7.78
CA PRO A 65 20.75 -2.55 -8.20
C PRO A 65 20.21 -2.42 -9.64
N PRO A 66 19.32 -1.43 -9.91
CA PRO A 66 18.98 -0.26 -9.09
C PRO A 66 17.79 -0.47 -8.14
N PHE A 67 17.37 -1.72 -7.89
CA PHE A 67 16.23 -2.03 -7.05
C PHE A 67 16.62 -2.19 -5.58
N TYR A 68 15.66 -1.98 -4.70
CA TYR A 68 15.78 -2.15 -3.25
C TYR A 68 14.59 -2.96 -2.73
N PHE A 69 14.85 -3.76 -1.70
CA PHE A 69 13.84 -4.60 -1.09
C PHE A 69 12.73 -3.75 -0.48
N LEU A 70 11.50 -3.93 -0.94
CA LEU A 70 10.40 -3.02 -0.62
C LEU A 70 10.10 -3.01 0.87
N LEU A 71 10.15 -4.16 1.55
CA LEU A 71 9.81 -4.24 2.97
C LEU A 71 10.77 -3.45 3.85
N ASP A 72 12.06 -3.38 3.50
CA ASP A 72 13.04 -2.55 4.22
C ASP A 72 12.73 -1.07 4.06
N ILE A 73 12.37 -0.64 2.84
CA ILE A 73 11.95 0.73 2.56
C ILE A 73 10.66 1.08 3.30
N THR A 74 9.68 0.16 3.34
CA THR A 74 8.44 0.34 4.11
C THR A 74 8.73 0.42 5.61
N ALA A 75 9.68 -0.36 6.11
CA ALA A 75 10.09 -0.35 7.51
C ALA A 75 10.78 0.96 7.90
N ASP A 76 11.66 1.49 7.05
CA ASP A 76 12.27 2.81 7.19
C ASP A 76 11.20 3.91 7.26
N ALA A 77 10.29 3.96 6.27
CA ALA A 77 9.17 4.90 6.25
C ALA A 77 8.23 4.75 7.46
N SER A 78 8.03 3.52 7.94
CA SER A 78 7.22 3.27 9.14
C SER A 78 7.89 3.81 10.42
N GLY A 79 9.23 3.89 10.44
CA GLY A 79 10.02 4.49 11.51
C GLY A 79 9.81 6.00 11.63
N ASP A 80 9.45 6.66 10.53
CA ASP A 80 9.16 8.10 10.49
C ASP A 80 7.76 8.45 11.04
N ILE A 81 6.87 7.45 11.22
CA ILE A 81 5.56 7.66 11.86
C ILE A 81 5.79 7.92 13.36
N PRO A 82 5.43 9.11 13.88
CA PRO A 82 5.65 9.41 15.28
C PRO A 82 4.77 8.53 16.19
N PRO A 83 5.21 8.25 17.42
CA PRO A 83 4.36 7.58 18.41
C PRO A 83 3.18 8.48 18.80
N ALA A 84 2.07 7.87 19.22
CA ALA A 84 0.91 8.60 19.71
C ALA A 84 1.27 9.49 20.92
N SER A 85 1.00 10.79 20.78
CA SER A 85 1.34 11.84 21.72
C SER A 85 0.10 12.37 22.45
N GLY A 86 0.17 12.45 23.78
CA GLY A 86 -0.98 12.85 24.60
C GLY A 86 -2.01 11.73 24.79
N GLU A 87 -3.02 12.00 25.63
CA GLU A 87 -4.03 11.00 26.00
C GLU A 87 -4.99 10.72 24.84
N GLU A 88 -5.50 11.77 24.19
CA GLU A 88 -6.45 11.67 23.08
C GLU A 88 -5.90 10.86 21.90
N GLN A 89 -4.67 11.17 21.44
CA GLN A 89 -4.07 10.45 20.31
C GLN A 89 -3.77 8.99 20.67
N ARG A 90 -3.42 8.69 21.92
CA ARG A 90 -3.24 7.30 22.39
C ARG A 90 -4.56 6.54 22.41
N SER A 91 -5.64 7.17 22.88
CA SER A 91 -6.97 6.58 22.82
C SER A 91 -7.41 6.32 21.39
N LEU A 92 -7.17 7.25 20.46
CA LEU A 92 -7.45 7.06 19.04
C LEU A 92 -6.60 5.94 18.41
N ALA A 93 -5.29 5.87 18.72
CA ALA A 93 -4.41 4.82 18.24
C ALA A 93 -4.84 3.43 18.75
N GLN A 94 -5.26 3.33 20.02
CA GLN A 94 -5.82 2.09 20.58
C GLN A 94 -7.15 1.73 19.92
N ALA A 95 -8.03 2.71 19.72
CA ALA A 95 -9.30 2.50 19.03
C ALA A 95 -9.08 2.06 17.57
N PHE A 96 -8.05 2.56 16.90
CA PHE A 96 -7.69 2.15 15.54
C PHE A 96 -7.25 0.69 15.47
N ILE A 97 -6.40 0.22 16.40
CA ILE A 97 -6.01 -1.19 16.50
C ILE A 97 -7.25 -2.07 16.76
N LEU A 98 -8.10 -1.69 17.72
CA LEU A 98 -9.32 -2.42 18.00
C LEU A 98 -10.29 -2.42 16.81
N TYR A 99 -10.36 -1.32 16.07
CA TYR A 99 -11.19 -1.23 14.87
C TYR A 99 -10.72 -2.21 13.79
N GLU A 100 -9.41 -2.27 13.55
CA GLU A 100 -8.82 -3.24 12.60
C GLU A 100 -9.13 -4.68 13.02
N GLU A 101 -8.90 -5.03 14.29
CA GLU A 101 -9.19 -6.37 14.83
C GLU A 101 -10.68 -6.73 14.72
N GLU A 102 -11.58 -5.78 14.99
CA GLU A 102 -13.03 -6.00 14.91
C GLU A 102 -13.56 -6.10 13.48
N GLN A 103 -12.96 -5.37 12.53
CA GLN A 103 -13.38 -5.39 11.12
C GLN A 103 -12.69 -6.48 10.29
N ASP A 104 -11.57 -7.03 10.78
CA ASP A 104 -10.76 -8.04 10.08
C ASP A 104 -10.34 -7.55 8.68
N PHE A 105 -9.42 -6.58 8.62
CA PHE A 105 -8.99 -5.98 7.35
C PHE A 105 -8.45 -7.04 6.38
N TYR A 106 -7.70 -8.01 6.90
CA TYR A 106 -7.24 -9.16 6.14
C TYR A 106 -8.41 -9.95 5.54
N GLY A 107 -9.42 -10.31 6.34
CA GLY A 107 -10.61 -11.01 5.89
C GLY A 107 -11.38 -10.24 4.81
N ILE A 108 -11.53 -8.92 4.97
CA ILE A 108 -12.14 -8.06 3.94
C ILE A 108 -11.34 -8.11 2.64
N MET A 109 -10.01 -7.96 2.71
CA MET A 109 -9.15 -7.99 1.51
C MET A 109 -9.18 -9.34 0.83
N LYS A 110 -9.10 -10.42 1.61
CA LYS A 110 -9.21 -11.78 1.12
C LYS A 110 -10.54 -12.00 0.40
N ASN A 111 -11.67 -11.61 1.00
CA ASN A 111 -12.99 -11.75 0.36
C ASN A 111 -13.07 -10.99 -0.98
N LYS A 112 -12.47 -9.80 -1.07
CA LYS A 112 -12.41 -9.04 -2.33
C LYS A 112 -11.61 -9.77 -3.40
N LEU A 113 -10.45 -10.31 -3.03
CA LEU A 113 -9.57 -11.04 -3.94
C LEU A 113 -10.12 -12.42 -4.32
N GLU A 114 -10.87 -13.09 -3.43
CA GLU A 114 -11.58 -14.35 -3.69
C GLU A 114 -12.55 -14.20 -4.87
N GLY A 115 -13.24 -13.06 -4.95
CA GLY A 115 -14.10 -12.70 -6.09
C GLY A 115 -13.36 -12.53 -7.42
N MET A 116 -12.02 -12.56 -7.43
CA MET A 116 -11.17 -12.33 -8.59
C MET A 116 -10.15 -13.45 -8.83
N VAL A 117 -10.23 -14.56 -8.10
CA VAL A 117 -9.26 -15.67 -8.17
C VAL A 117 -9.07 -16.20 -9.60
N ASP A 118 -10.17 -16.39 -10.34
CA ASP A 118 -10.12 -16.90 -11.71
C ASP A 118 -9.51 -15.88 -12.68
N GLU A 119 -9.83 -14.60 -12.50
CA GLU A 119 -9.33 -13.51 -13.35
C GLU A 119 -7.82 -13.29 -13.16
N LEU A 120 -7.37 -13.33 -11.92
CA LEU A 120 -5.97 -13.15 -11.55
C LEU A 120 -5.16 -14.45 -11.53
N ARG A 121 -5.82 -15.60 -11.76
CA ARG A 121 -5.24 -16.95 -11.71
C ARG A 121 -4.49 -17.22 -10.40
N LEU A 122 -5.04 -16.77 -9.28
CA LEU A 122 -4.42 -16.86 -7.97
C LEU A 122 -4.46 -18.29 -7.43
N LYS A 123 -3.29 -18.81 -7.02
CA LYS A 123 -3.23 -19.99 -6.15
C LYS A 123 -3.66 -19.60 -4.72
N PRO A 124 -4.14 -20.55 -3.89
CA PRO A 124 -4.57 -20.25 -2.51
C PRO A 124 -3.51 -19.50 -1.69
N ASP A 125 -2.24 -19.91 -1.77
CA ASP A 125 -1.16 -19.27 -1.02
C ASP A 125 -0.89 -17.84 -1.53
N GLN A 126 -0.98 -17.61 -2.84
CA GLN A 126 -0.84 -16.28 -3.44
C GLN A 126 -2.00 -15.36 -3.06
N LEU A 127 -3.23 -15.89 -2.99
CA LEU A 127 -4.40 -15.16 -2.53
C LEU A 127 -4.21 -14.69 -1.07
N ASN A 128 -3.84 -15.60 -0.17
CA ASN A 128 -3.62 -15.26 1.24
C ASN A 128 -2.47 -14.25 1.39
N HIS A 129 -1.37 -14.47 0.67
CA HIS A 129 -0.23 -13.56 0.71
C HIS A 129 -0.57 -12.16 0.18
N LEU A 130 -1.32 -12.08 -0.92
CA LEU A 130 -1.75 -10.79 -1.48
C LEU A 130 -2.71 -10.06 -0.54
N ALA A 131 -3.63 -10.77 0.11
CA ALA A 131 -4.51 -10.20 1.12
C ALA A 131 -3.72 -9.63 2.31
N ASP A 132 -2.72 -10.38 2.79
CA ASP A 132 -1.82 -9.96 3.87
C ASP A 132 -1.06 -8.68 3.50
N ILE A 133 -0.39 -8.64 2.35
CA ILE A 133 0.32 -7.45 1.84
C ILE A 133 -0.59 -6.22 1.82
N ILE A 134 -1.72 -6.33 1.10
CA ILE A 134 -2.58 -5.15 0.86
C ILE A 134 -3.21 -4.67 2.17
N SER A 135 -3.65 -5.59 3.02
CA SER A 135 -4.25 -5.24 4.31
C SER A 135 -3.22 -4.56 5.24
N GLY A 136 -1.99 -5.08 5.28
CA GLY A 136 -0.89 -4.49 6.05
C GLY A 136 -0.48 -3.11 5.56
N ASP A 137 -0.35 -2.93 4.25
CA ASP A 137 -0.01 -1.63 3.65
C ASP A 137 -1.11 -0.59 3.92
N LEU A 138 -2.39 -0.96 3.72
CA LEU A 138 -3.52 -0.07 4.01
C LEU A 138 -3.62 0.27 5.51
N PHE A 139 -3.27 -0.65 6.41
CA PHE A 139 -3.17 -0.38 7.83
C PHE A 139 -2.08 0.65 8.13
N GLN A 140 -0.87 0.52 7.57
CA GLN A 140 0.20 1.50 7.78
C GLN A 140 -0.14 2.87 7.18
N ILE A 141 -0.79 2.91 6.02
CA ILE A 141 -1.29 4.16 5.42
C ILE A 141 -2.27 4.87 6.37
N ALA A 142 -3.28 4.15 6.88
CA ALA A 142 -4.25 4.71 7.82
C ALA A 142 -3.57 5.15 9.14
N ARG A 143 -2.61 4.37 9.64
CA ARG A 143 -1.81 4.71 10.82
C ARG A 143 -0.98 5.98 10.61
N ALA A 144 -0.34 6.13 9.44
CA ALA A 144 0.41 7.34 9.10
C ALA A 144 -0.50 8.57 9.10
N ARG A 145 -1.68 8.48 8.47
CA ARG A 145 -2.68 9.57 8.48
C ARG A 145 -3.25 9.87 9.87
N LEU A 146 -3.27 8.89 10.76
CA LEU A 146 -3.73 9.07 12.14
C LEU A 146 -2.69 9.79 13.01
N LEU A 147 -1.39 9.52 12.80
CA LEU A 147 -0.33 9.91 13.72
C LEU A 147 0.54 11.06 13.23
N CYS A 148 0.75 11.17 11.91
CA CYS A 148 1.52 12.26 11.32
C CYS A 148 0.70 13.56 11.30
N LYS A 149 1.39 14.69 11.50
CA LYS A 149 0.77 16.02 11.39
C LYS A 149 0.49 16.41 9.94
N GLU A 150 1.33 15.93 9.04
CA GLU A 150 1.25 16.15 7.60
C GLU A 150 1.18 14.79 6.89
N PRO A 151 0.54 14.70 5.72
CA PRO A 151 0.48 13.45 4.96
C PRO A 151 1.88 12.91 4.65
N HIS A 152 2.12 11.65 5.00
CA HIS A 152 3.45 11.05 4.86
C HIS A 152 3.73 10.71 3.37
N PRO A 153 4.74 11.32 2.70
CA PRO A 153 4.90 11.22 1.25
C PRO A 153 4.94 9.78 0.71
N TYR A 154 5.68 8.90 1.39
CA TYR A 154 5.77 7.49 1.02
C TYR A 154 4.41 6.77 1.06
N PHE A 155 3.67 6.85 2.17
CA PHE A 155 2.37 6.19 2.32
C PHE A 155 1.28 6.82 1.44
N GLU A 156 1.34 8.12 1.19
CA GLU A 156 0.41 8.75 0.23
C GLU A 156 0.67 8.29 -1.20
N SER A 157 1.94 8.17 -1.59
CA SER A 157 2.33 7.59 -2.87
C SER A 157 1.86 6.14 -2.98
N MET A 158 2.05 5.33 -1.93
CA MET A 158 1.60 3.94 -1.86
C MET A 158 0.08 3.83 -2.00
N PHE A 159 -0.67 4.66 -1.27
CA PHE A 159 -2.13 4.68 -1.36
C PHE A 159 -2.62 5.08 -2.74
N ASN A 160 -1.93 6.02 -3.39
CA ASN A 160 -2.22 6.40 -4.77
C ASN A 160 -1.98 5.24 -5.75
N VAL A 161 -0.99 4.38 -5.52
CA VAL A 161 -0.82 3.15 -6.33
C VAL A 161 -2.07 2.27 -6.24
N TYR A 162 -2.58 2.03 -5.03
CA TYR A 162 -3.78 1.22 -4.82
C TYR A 162 -5.04 1.86 -5.41
N LYS A 163 -5.30 3.14 -5.14
CA LYS A 163 -6.46 3.86 -5.72
C LYS A 163 -6.48 3.78 -7.24
N ASN A 164 -5.29 3.75 -7.86
CA ASN A 164 -5.12 3.65 -9.31
C ASN A 164 -5.01 2.21 -9.82
N GLN A 165 -5.32 1.20 -9.00
CA GLN A 165 -5.43 -0.22 -9.36
C GLN A 165 -4.10 -0.90 -9.65
N GLY A 166 -3.03 -0.38 -9.04
CA GLY A 166 -1.72 -0.99 -9.05
C GLY A 166 -1.47 -1.71 -7.73
N MET A 167 -0.36 -2.45 -7.70
CA MET A 167 0.19 -3.00 -6.47
C MET A 167 1.68 -2.61 -6.40
N PRO A 168 2.13 -1.96 -5.31
CA PRO A 168 3.55 -1.80 -5.05
C PRO A 168 4.20 -3.17 -4.90
N VAL A 169 5.25 -3.44 -5.68
CA VAL A 169 5.98 -4.72 -5.63
C VAL A 169 7.48 -4.55 -5.46
N GLY A 170 7.97 -3.32 -5.51
CA GLY A 170 9.38 -3.02 -5.38
C GLY A 170 9.66 -1.54 -5.17
N TRP A 171 10.92 -1.22 -4.98
CA TRP A 171 11.42 0.15 -4.90
C TRP A 171 12.63 0.32 -5.82
N ILE A 172 12.73 1.48 -6.48
CA ILE A 172 13.85 1.79 -7.37
C ILE A 172 14.37 3.22 -7.11
N GLY A 173 15.68 3.37 -7.17
CA GLY A 173 16.36 4.67 -7.25
C GLY A 173 17.21 5.03 -6.04
N SER A 174 16.71 4.82 -4.83
CA SER A 174 17.43 5.16 -3.58
C SER A 174 17.06 4.16 -2.47
N GLU A 175 17.97 3.94 -1.52
CA GLU A 175 17.72 3.18 -0.29
C GLU A 175 16.82 3.93 0.70
N SER A 176 16.53 5.21 0.46
CA SER A 176 15.61 6.00 1.27
C SER A 176 14.19 5.99 0.70
N ALA A 177 13.20 5.89 1.59
CA ALA A 177 11.78 6.06 1.27
C ALA A 177 11.42 7.45 0.71
N SER A 178 12.30 8.45 0.88
CA SER A 178 12.06 9.84 0.43
C SER A 178 12.57 10.15 -0.98
N GLU A 179 13.45 9.32 -1.55
CA GLU A 179 14.20 9.62 -2.78
C GLU A 179 14.09 8.55 -3.87
N GLY A 180 13.11 7.65 -3.77
CA GLY A 180 12.85 6.62 -4.76
C GLY A 180 11.41 6.62 -5.26
N ARG A 181 11.05 5.56 -5.99
CA ARG A 181 9.71 5.35 -6.51
C ARG A 181 9.32 3.88 -6.46
N PHE A 182 8.02 3.62 -6.34
CA PHE A 182 7.50 2.27 -6.41
C PHE A 182 7.68 1.65 -7.80
N VAL A 183 8.10 0.39 -7.81
CA VAL A 183 7.89 -0.51 -8.93
C VAL A 183 6.49 -1.10 -8.77
N ILE A 184 5.67 -1.01 -9.82
CA ILE A 184 4.24 -1.29 -9.73
C ILE A 184 3.88 -2.48 -10.61
N TYR A 185 3.23 -3.48 -10.01
CA TYR A 185 2.47 -4.46 -10.77
C TYR A 185 1.22 -3.79 -11.34
N ARG A 186 1.03 -3.96 -12.65
CA ARG A 186 -0.15 -3.50 -13.36
C ARG A 186 -0.85 -4.66 -14.03
N ARG A 187 -2.16 -4.74 -13.82
CA ARG A 187 -3.00 -5.65 -14.60
C ARG A 187 -2.98 -5.21 -16.08
N SER A 188 -2.85 -6.18 -16.98
CA SER A 188 -2.90 -6.01 -18.43
C SER A 188 -4.31 -6.20 -18.98
#